data_AF-A0AAP7LUV0-F1
#
_entry.id   AF-A0AAP7LUV0-F1
#
_cell.length_a   1.000
_cell.length_b   1.000
_cell.length_c   1.000
_cell.angle_alpha   90.00
_cell.angle_beta   90.00
_cell.angle_gamma   90.00
#
_symmetry.space_group_name_H-M   'P 1'
#
loop_
_entity.id
_entity.type
_entity.pdbx_description
1 polymer ?
#
loop_
_entity_poly.entity_id
_entity_poly.type
_entity_poly.pdbx_seq_one_letter_code
_entity_poly.pdbx_strand_id
1 'polypeptide(L)' 'MEIGKYYYVVTRNNQMATGSVVSLYADWEVIEKTIETTTDITKVRLYEDYDDALNFAEQYNLEVKKVRADILGLGSR' A
#
# COMPACT_ATOMS: atom_id res chain seq x y z
N MET A 1 -22.90 5.98 -2.64
CA MET A 1 -21.54 6.50 -2.42
C MET A 1 -21.48 7.02 -0.99
N GLU A 2 -20.66 6.41 -0.13
CA GLU A 2 -20.61 6.76 1.30
C GLU A 2 -19.56 7.86 1.55
N ILE A 3 -20.06 9.07 1.77
CA ILE A 3 -19.27 10.21 2.23
C ILE A 3 -18.74 9.88 3.63
N GLY A 4 -17.42 9.92 3.82
CA GLY A 4 -16.77 9.68 5.11
C GLY A 4 -16.13 8.29 5.30
N LYS A 5 -16.07 7.45 4.26
CA LYS A 5 -15.31 6.19 4.32
C LYS A 5 -13.80 6.47 4.42
N TYR A 6 -13.11 5.73 5.28
CA TYR A 6 -11.67 5.76 5.42
C TYR A 6 -11.07 4.44 4.94
N TYR A 7 -9.85 4.51 4.42
CA TYR A 7 -9.04 3.35 4.08
C TYR A 7 -7.70 3.45 4.79
N TYR A 8 -7.04 2.32 4.97
CA TYR A 8 -5.67 2.24 5.44
C TYR A 8 -4.75 1.96 4.25
N VAL A 9 -3.62 2.67 4.19
CA VAL A 9 -2.56 2.47 3.20
C VAL A 9 -1.26 2.19 3.93
N VAL A 10 -0.44 1.31 3.35
CA VAL A 10 0.90 1.04 3.85
C VAL A 10 1.89 1.90 3.08
N THR A 11 2.87 2.49 3.76
CA THR A 11 3.79 3.47 3.19
C THR A 11 5.23 3.20 3.58
N ARG A 12 6.15 3.57 2.67
CA ARG A 12 7.59 3.60 2.86
C ARG A 12 8.09 4.95 2.36
N ASN A 13 8.75 5.74 3.21
CA ASN A 13 9.33 7.04 2.81
C ASN A 13 8.32 7.96 2.08
N ASN A 14 7.10 8.08 2.59
CA ASN A 14 5.97 8.81 1.98
C ASN A 14 5.47 8.31 0.61
N GLN A 15 5.97 7.18 0.12
CA GLN A 15 5.37 6.48 -1.01
C GLN A 15 4.46 5.36 -0.52
N MET A 16 3.40 5.07 -1.26
CA MET A 16 2.41 4.08 -0.86
C MET A 16 2.70 2.73 -1.52
N ALA A 17 2.54 1.64 -0.78
CA ALA A 17 2.76 0.30 -1.29
C ALA A 17 1.65 -0.11 -2.28
N THR A 18 2.03 -0.72 -3.40
CA THR A 18 1.07 -1.33 -4.34
C THR A 18 0.59 -2.70 -3.87
N GLY A 19 1.25 -3.26 -2.86
CA GLY A 19 1.04 -4.64 -2.40
C GLY A 19 1.81 -5.69 -3.20
N SER A 20 2.48 -5.28 -4.29
CA SER A 20 3.35 -6.14 -5.08
C SER A 20 4.74 -6.26 -4.45
N VAL A 21 5.31 -7.46 -4.50
CA VAL A 21 6.69 -7.73 -4.11
C VAL A 21 7.48 -8.08 -5.37
N VAL A 22 8.48 -7.27 -5.69
CA VAL A 22 9.40 -7.51 -6.80
C VAL A 22 10.58 -8.30 -6.27
N SER A 23 10.91 -9.42 -6.92
CA SER A 23 12.09 -10.22 -6.61
C SER A 23 13.17 -9.94 -7.65
N LEU A 24 14.37 -9.58 -7.19
CA LEU A 24 15.56 -9.42 -8.02
C LEU A 24 16.30 -10.76 -8.05
N TYR A 25 16.62 -11.22 -9.26
CA TYR A 25 17.31 -12.49 -9.48
C TYR A 25 18.73 -12.26 -9.99
N ALA A 26 19.68 -13.05 -9.49
CA ALA A 26 20.98 -13.25 -10.11
C ALA A 26 21.07 -14.71 -10.55
N ASP A 27 21.19 -14.92 -11.87
CA ASP A 27 21.00 -16.22 -12.53
C ASP A 27 19.64 -16.86 -12.21
N TRP A 28 19.61 -17.72 -11.18
CA TRP A 28 18.41 -18.47 -10.76
C TRP A 28 18.07 -18.24 -9.28
N GLU A 29 18.88 -17.47 -8.54
CA GLU A 29 18.70 -17.22 -7.12
C GLU A 29 18.07 -15.85 -6.87
N VAL A 30 17.09 -15.79 -5.97
CA VAL A 30 16.52 -14.51 -5.50
C VAL A 30 17.52 -13.86 -4.56
N ILE A 31 18.11 -12.76 -5.01
CA ILE A 31 19.09 -12.00 -4.22
C ILE A 31 18.44 -10.89 -3.40
N GLU A 32 17.28 -10.38 -3.82
CA GLU A 32 16.58 -9.32 -3.11
C GLU A 32 15.07 -9.41 -3.35
N LYS A 33 14.28 -9.03 -2.33
CA LYS A 33 12.84 -8.78 -2.46
C LYS A 33 12.54 -7.37 -1.99
N THR A 34 11.89 -6.58 -2.82
CA THR A 34 11.50 -5.21 -2.47
C THR A 34 10.01 -5.02 -2.72
N ILE A 35 9.37 -4.24 -1.87
CA ILE A 35 7.99 -3.82 -2.09
C ILE A 35 7.97 -2.72 -3.14
N GLU A 36 7.11 -2.88 -4.13
CA GLU A 36 6.82 -1.82 -5.07
C GLU A 36 6.02 -0.70 -4.39
N THR A 37 6.54 0.51 -4.49
CA THR A 37 5.94 1.72 -3.97
C THR A 37 5.60 2.69 -5.10
N THR A 38 4.55 3.48 -4.89
CA THR A 38 4.01 4.41 -5.89
C THR A 38 3.53 5.70 -5.24
N THR A 39 3.54 6.78 -6.03
CA THR A 39 2.82 8.02 -5.72
C THR A 39 1.46 8.10 -6.42
N ASP A 40 1.19 7.18 -7.35
CA ASP A 40 -0.09 7.06 -8.06
C ASP A 40 -1.12 6.36 -7.17
N ILE A 41 -2.10 7.14 -6.71
CA ILE A 41 -3.21 6.68 -5.87
C ILE A 41 -4.05 5.58 -6.52
N THR A 42 -4.08 5.48 -7.85
CA THR A 42 -4.89 4.46 -8.55
C THR A 42 -4.28 3.06 -8.48
N LYS A 43 -2.99 2.99 -8.14
CA LYS A 43 -2.22 1.74 -8.03
C LYS A 43 -1.96 1.34 -6.57
N VAL A 44 -2.45 2.12 -5.61
CA VAL A 44 -2.22 1.86 -4.20
C VAL A 44 -3.07 0.68 -3.73
N ARG A 45 -2.52 -0.14 -2.85
CA ARG A 45 -3.33 -1.13 -2.13
C ARG A 45 -4.06 -0.44 -0.98
N LEU A 46 -5.38 -0.49 -1.03
CA LEU A 46 -6.27 0.01 0.02
C LEU A 46 -6.70 -1.16 0.91
N TYR A 47 -6.70 -0.93 2.21
CA TYR A 47 -7.22 -1.86 3.20
C TYR A 47 -8.43 -1.22 3.89
N GLU A 48 -9.52 -1.96 4.05
CA GLU A 48 -10.68 -1.49 4.81
C GLU A 48 -10.45 -1.65 6.32
N ASP A 49 -9.75 -2.72 6.69
CA ASP A 49 -9.41 -3.08 8.07
C ASP A 49 -7.97 -2.68 8.42
N TYR A 50 -7.80 -2.13 9.63
CA TYR A 50 -6.48 -1.70 10.13
C TYR A 50 -5.55 -2.89 10.33
N ASP A 51 -6.07 -4.00 10.86
CA ASP A 51 -5.28 -5.19 11.18
C ASP A 51 -4.68 -5.82 9.93
N ASP A 52 -5.40 -5.81 8.81
CA ASP A 52 -4.88 -6.29 7.52
C ASP A 52 -3.73 -5.41 7.01
N ALA A 53 -3.87 -4.08 7.14
CA ALA A 53 -2.81 -3.15 6.79
C ALA A 53 -1.60 -3.31 7.72
N LEU A 54 -1.83 -3.52 9.01
CA LEU A 54 -0.79 -3.70 10.01
C LEU A 54 -0.01 -5.00 9.77
N ASN A 55 -0.69 -6.11 9.53
CA ASN A 55 -0.06 -7.40 9.21
C ASN A 55 0.89 -7.28 8.01
N PHE A 56 0.47 -6.58 6.95
CA PHE A 56 1.34 -6.32 5.81
C PHE A 56 2.49 -5.37 6.16
N ALA A 57 2.22 -4.33 6.94
CA ALA A 57 3.25 -3.37 7.33
C ALA A 57 4.34 -4.01 8.21
N GLU A 58 3.98 -4.84 9.19
CA GLU A 58 4.91 -5.52 10.08
C GLU A 58 5.80 -6.52 9.34
N GLN A 59 5.23 -7.27 8.39
CA GLN A 59 5.98 -8.25 7.60
C GLN A 59 7.16 -7.61 6.84
N TYR A 60 7.06 -6.33 6.49
CA TYR A 60 8.03 -5.63 5.66
C TYR A 60 8.58 -4.35 6.29
N ASN A 61 8.39 -4.17 7.60
CA ASN A 61 8.84 -3.01 8.38
C ASN A 61 8.43 -1.66 7.74
N LEU A 62 7.14 -1.52 7.45
CA LEU A 62 6.52 -0.34 6.84
C LEU A 62 5.60 0.40 7.82
N GLU A 63 5.07 1.56 7.39
CA GLU A 63 4.16 2.38 8.18
C GLU A 63 2.72 2.30 7.66
N VAL A 64 1.73 2.21 8.55
CA VAL A 64 0.31 2.31 8.18
C VAL A 64 -0.19 3.75 8.34
N LYS A 65 -0.90 4.27 7.34
CA LYS A 65 -1.57 5.57 7.38
C LYS A 65 -3.06 5.43 7.09
N LYS A 66 -3.89 6.15 7.84
CA LYS A 66 -5.33 6.26 7.60
C LYS A 66 -5.61 7.40 6.63
N VAL A 67 -6.31 7.13 5.54
CA VAL A 67 -6.60 8.07 4.46
C VAL A 67 -8.09 8.13 4.19
N ARG A 68 -8.58 9.34 3.97
CA ARG A 68 -9.97 9.62 3.62
C ARG A 68 -10.25 9.27 2.16
N ALA A 69 -11.31 8.52 1.88
CA ALA A 69 -11.66 8.09 0.52
C ALA A 69 -11.92 9.27 -0.44
N ASP A 70 -12.42 10.38 0.10
CA ASP A 70 -12.65 11.63 -0.63
C ASP A 70 -11.36 12.33 -1.06
N ILE A 71 -10.26 12.14 -0.32
CA ILE A 71 -8.93 12.66 -0.70
C ILE A 71 -8.33 11.83 -1.85
N LEU A 72 -8.67 10.55 -1.92
CA LEU A 72 -8.19 9.64 -2.96
C LEU A 72 -8.95 9.77 -4.29
N GLY A 73 -9.89 10.71 -4.43
CA GLY A 73 -10.67 10.87 -5.67
C GLY A 73 -11.57 9.66 -6.01
N LEU A 74 -11.70 8.69 -5.10
CA LEU A 74 -12.58 7.51 -5.22
C LEU A 74 -14.06 7.89 -5.02
N GLY A 75 -14.32 9.15 -4.69
CA GLY A 75 -15.64 9.74 -4.46
C GLY A 75 -16.28 10.42 -5.67
N SER A 76 -15.86 10.13 -6.91
CA SER A 76 -16.52 10.72 -8.10
C SER A 76 -16.69 9.73 -9.25
N ARG A 77 -17.80 8.98 -9.20
CA ARG A 77 -18.59 8.50 -10.34
C ARG A 77 -19.96 8.03 -9.85
#